data_AF-A0A7X9FPX6-F1
#
_entry.id   AF-A0A7X9FPX6-F1
#
_cell.length_a   1.000
_cell.length_b   1.000
_cell.length_c   1.000
_cell.angle_alpha   90.00
_cell.angle_beta   90.00
_cell.angle_gamma   90.00
#
_symmetry.space_group_name_H-M   'P 1'
#
loop_
_entity.id
_entity.type
_entity.pdbx_description
1 polymer ?
#
loop_
_entity_poly.entity_id
_entity_poly.type
_entity_poly.pdbx_seq_one_letter_code
_entity_poly.pdbx_strand_id
1 'polypeptide(L)' 'MSYRRRTDCLVRQISSCLLPTDFGDFEAIAYKSDVDETPYLILKVGTWKADEPVLVRVHSGCMTGDIF' A
#
# COMPACT_ATOMS: atom_id res chain seq x y z
N MET A 1 0.80 24.23 8.90
CA MET A 1 1.06 22.99 9.67
C MET A 1 1.81 21.99 8.79
N SER A 2 3.15 22.06 8.68
CA SER A 2 3.91 21.19 7.75
C SER A 2 5.12 20.48 8.37
N TYR A 3 5.19 20.34 9.70
CA TYR A 3 6.40 19.84 10.36
C TYR A 3 6.30 18.42 10.95
N ARG A 4 5.09 17.87 11.13
CA ARG A 4 4.87 16.62 11.90
C ARG A 4 4.72 15.32 11.09
N ARG A 5 4.93 15.32 9.76
CA ARG A 5 4.75 14.13 8.90
C ARG A 5 6.07 13.50 8.41
N ARG A 6 7.18 13.61 9.16
CA ARG A 6 8.50 13.13 8.69
C ARG A 6 9.24 12.15 9.61
N THR A 7 8.83 11.97 10.86
CA THR A 7 9.60 11.18 11.85
C THR A 7 8.82 10.06 12.52
N ASP A 8 7.51 9.98 12.32
CA ASP A 8 6.68 8.96 12.94
C ASP A 8 6.21 7.95 11.87
N CYS A 9 6.40 6.65 12.14
CA CYS A 9 5.74 5.59 11.39
C CYS A 9 4.25 5.59 11.73
N LEU A 10 3.52 6.50 11.08
CA LEU A 10 2.07 6.67 11.30
C LEU A 10 1.24 5.58 10.64
N VAL A 11 1.85 4.68 9.86
CA VAL A 11 1.17 3.60 9.16
C VAL A 11 1.57 2.25 9.73
N ARG A 12 0.57 1.41 10.04
CA ARG A 12 0.75 0.03 10.51
C ARG A 12 0.13 -0.94 9.52
N GLN A 13 0.83 -2.04 9.26
CA GLN A 13 0.30 -3.16 8.48
C GLN A 13 -0.79 -3.86 9.31
N ILE A 14 -1.99 -3.97 8.76
CA ILE A 14 -3.10 -4.68 9.40
C ILE A 14 -3.15 -6.13 8.91
N SER A 15 -3.05 -6.33 7.60
CA SER A 15 -3.26 -7.62 6.97
C SER A 15 -2.47 -7.71 5.67
N SER A 16 -2.07 -8.92 5.32
CA SER A 16 -1.60 -9.25 3.98
C SER A 16 -2.34 -10.48 3.47
N CYS A 17 -2.61 -10.51 2.16
CA CYS A 17 -3.14 -11.68 1.48
C CYS A 17 -2.45 -11.86 0.13
N LEU A 18 -2.42 -13.11 -0.34
CA LEU A 18 -1.99 -13.43 -1.69
C LEU A 18 -3.21 -13.32 -2.61
N LEU A 19 -3.07 -12.51 -3.65
CA LEU A 19 -4.05 -12.24 -4.68
C LEU A 19 -3.52 -12.82 -6.00
N PRO A 20 -3.78 -14.11 -6.29
CA PRO A 20 -3.48 -14.68 -7.59
C PRO A 20 -4.41 -14.01 -8.63
N THR A 21 -3.83 -13.37 -9.64
CA THR A 21 -4.56 -12.75 -10.74
C THR A 21 -4.06 -13.30 -12.07
N ASP A 22 -4.82 -13.11 -13.14
CA ASP A 22 -4.39 -13.49 -14.50
C ASP A 22 -3.11 -12.78 -14.96
N PHE A 23 -2.75 -11.66 -14.30
CA PHE A 23 -1.52 -10.89 -14.56
C PHE A 23 -0.32 -11.34 -13.72
N GLY A 24 -0.51 -12.30 -12.80
CA GLY A 24 0.51 -12.82 -11.89
C GLY A 24 0.05 -12.85 -10.44
N ASP A 25 0.94 -13.34 -9.57
CA ASP A 25 0.72 -13.39 -8.12
C ASP A 25 1.07 -12.05 -7.48
N PHE A 26 0.07 -11.39 -6.92
CA PHE A 26 0.24 -10.15 -6.16
C PHE A 26 0.11 -10.44 -4.66
N GLU A 27 0.96 -9.84 -3.86
CA GLU A 27 0.79 -9.73 -2.42
C GLU A 27 0.07 -8.40 -2.13
N ALA A 28 -1.17 -8.47 -1.65
CA ALA A 28 -1.95 -7.31 -1.25
C ALA A 28 -1.75 -7.07 0.24
N ILE A 29 -1.25 -5.89 0.60
CA ILE A 29 -0.92 -5.50 1.96
C ILE A 29 -1.74 -4.26 2.33
N ALA A 30 -2.58 -4.39 3.36
CA ALA A 30 -3.38 -3.30 3.90
C ALA A 30 -2.63 -2.59 5.02
N TYR A 31 -2.46 -1.28 4.87
CA TYR A 31 -1.91 -0.38 5.88
C TYR A 31 -3.01 0.55 6.39
N LYS A 32 -3.01 0.81 7.70
CA LYS A 32 -3.85 1.86 8.29
C LYS A 32 -2.98 2.91 8.91
N SER A 33 -3.39 4.16 8.73
CA SER A 33 -2.79 5.27 9.45
C SER A 33 -3.44 5.39 10.83
N ASP A 34 -2.64 5.62 11.88
CA ASP A 34 -3.15 5.97 13.21
C ASP A 34 -3.71 7.40 13.26
N VAL A 35 -3.41 8.22 12.24
CA VAL A 35 -3.74 9.66 12.20
C VAL A 35 -4.85 9.98 11.20
N ASP A 36 -4.99 9.15 10.17
CA ASP A 36 -5.99 9.30 9.12
C ASP A 36 -6.76 7.97 9.01
N GLU A 37 -8.09 7.97 9.08
CA GLU A 37 -8.90 6.74 9.00
C GLU A 37 -8.89 6.08 7.60
N THR A 38 -8.18 6.67 6.63
CA THR A 38 -8.08 6.15 5.28
C THR A 38 -7.19 4.91 5.24
N PRO A 39 -7.71 3.74 4.85
CA PRO A 39 -6.89 2.57 4.60
C PRO A 39 -6.08 2.76 3.31
N TYR A 40 -4.82 2.34 3.35
CA TYR A 40 -3.94 2.30 2.19
C TYR A 40 -3.76 0.85 1.77
N LEU A 41 -3.93 0.56 0.48
CA LEU A 41 -3.68 -0.76 -0.08
C LEU A 41 -2.41 -0.72 -0.93
N ILE A 42 -1.51 -1.66 -0.68
CA ILE A 42 -0.28 -1.84 -1.45
C ILE A 42 -0.39 -3.19 -2.17
N LEU A 43 -0.17 -3.19 -3.48
CA LEU A 43 -0.04 -4.40 -4.27
C LEU A 43 1.44 -4.57 -4.63
N LYS A 44 2.02 -5.68 -4.21
CA LYS A 44 3.44 -6.00 -4.42
C LYS A 44 3.55 -7.24 -5.28
N VAL A 45 4.47 -7.25 -6.24
CA VAL A 45 4.78 -8.43 -7.06
C VAL A 45 6.18 -8.89 -6.73
N GLY A 46 6.34 -10.17 -6.38
CA GLY A 46 7.63 -10.76 -6.08
C GLY A 46 8.31 -10.18 -4.84
N THR A 47 9.63 -10.37 -4.73
CA THR A 47 10.47 -9.80 -3.67
C THR A 47 11.55 -8.92 -4.28
N TRP A 48 11.88 -7.84 -3.59
CA TRP A 48 12.88 -6.86 -4.02
C TRP A 48 13.77 -6.50 -2.84
N LYS A 49 15.02 -6.15 -3.13
CA LYS A 49 15.98 -5.66 -2.13
C LYS A 49 16.02 -4.14 -2.13
N ALA A 50 16.42 -3.54 -1.00
CA ALA A 50 16.43 -2.09 -0.83
C ALA A 50 17.27 -1.33 -1.88
N ASP A 51 18.30 -1.96 -2.43
CA ASP A 51 19.19 -1.36 -3.44
C ASP A 51 18.77 -1.66 -4.90
N GLU A 52 17.64 -2.34 -5.11
CA GLU A 52 17.15 -2.66 -6.45
C GLU A 52 16.15 -1.60 -6.95
N PRO A 53 16.28 -1.14 -8.21
CA PRO A 53 15.31 -0.22 -8.79
C PRO A 53 13.95 -0.91 -8.94
N VAL A 54 12.98 -0.49 -8.14
CA VAL A 54 11.60 -0.98 -8.20
C VAL A 54 10.70 -0.04 -8.99
N LEU A 55 9.85 -0.62 -9.83
CA LEU A 55 8.79 0.11 -10.50
C LEU A 55 7.70 0.45 -9.48
N VAL A 56 7.54 1.74 -9.18
CA VAL A 56 6.50 2.22 -8.25
C VAL A 56 5.43 2.96 -9.03
N ARG A 57 4.18 2.56 -8.83
CA ARG A 57 3.00 3.28 -9.34
C ARG A 57 2.11 3.66 -8.16
N VAL A 58 2.01 4.96 -7.90
CA VAL A 58 1.08 5.50 -6.90
C VAL A 58 -0.22 5.86 -7.59
N HIS A 59 -1.32 5.27 -7.15
CA HIS A 59 -2.66 5.58 -7.64
C HIS A 59 -3.52 6.09 -6.48
N SER A 60 -4.01 7.32 -6.59
CA SER A 60 -5.02 7.86 -5.67
C SER A 60 -6.39 7.32 -6.07
N GLY A 61 -6.63 6.04 -5.77
CA GLY A 61 -7.95 5.43 -5.95
C GLY A 61 -8.88 5.91 -4.84
N CYS A 62 -9.85 6.75 -5.16
CA CYS A 62 -11.01 6.90 -4.31
C CYS A 62 -11.71 5.53 -4.22
N MET A 63 -11.80 4.96 -3.02
CA MET A 63 -12.42 3.66 -2.70
C MET A 63 -13.93 3.56 -2.99
N THR A 64 -14.50 4.50 -3.75
CA THR A 64 -15.91 4.54 -4.14
C THR A 64 -16.17 4.12 -5.59
N GLY A 65 -15.14 3.78 -6.38
CA GLY A 65 -15.28 3.57 -7.83
C GLY A 65 -15.11 2.14 -8.37
N ASP A 66 -14.70 1.16 -7.58
CA ASP A 66 -14.26 -0.17 -8.10
C ASP A 66 -15.02 -1.37 -7.49
N ILE A 67 -16.15 -1.13 -6.81
CA ILE A 67 -16.91 -2.19 -6.10
C ILE A 67 -18.43 -2.17 -6.36
N PHE A 68 -18.90 -1.59 -7.47
CA PHE A 68 -20.30 -1.73 -7.91
C PHE A 68 -20.41 -2.01 -9.40
#